data_AF-A0A5E6SDE0-F1
#
_entry.id   AF-A0A5E6SDE0-F1
#
_cell.length_a   1.000
_cell.length_b   1.000
_cell.length_c   1.000
_cell.angle_alpha   90.00
_cell.angle_beta   90.00
_cell.angle_gamma   90.00
#
_symmetry.space_group_name_H-M   'P 1'
#
loop_
_entity.id
_entity.type
_entity.pdbx_description
1 polymer ?
#
loop_
_entity_poly.entity_id
_entity_poly.type
_entity_poly.pdbx_seq_one_letter_code
_entity_poly.pdbx_strand_id
1 'polypeptide(L)'
;MAIQLFVPKFRVDECLEGIRECLEKGWTGLGFKTVEMEEAWKSYTGLPHAHFLSSNTVGLELAFRLLKTKNGWGDDAEVITTPLTFVSTNHAILCAGLTPVFADVDESLCLDPVSVEQRITDKTKALIFVGIGGNVGQYSKILEICKARNIALILDAAHMSGTRINGRHVCPEADVVVFSFQAVKNLATADSGMICFKNAEDDERVRKMSWLGINKDT
;
A
#
# COMPACT_ATOMS: atom_id res chain seq x y z
N MET A 1 -5.86 35.21 1.95
CA MET A 1 -6.22 33.78 2.00
C MET A 1 -4.97 32.98 1.71
N ALA A 2 -4.60 32.02 2.55
CA ALA A 2 -3.40 31.20 2.32
C ALA A 2 -3.65 30.17 1.21
N ILE A 3 -2.69 29.99 0.30
CA ILE A 3 -2.73 28.93 -0.70
C ILE A 3 -2.53 27.60 0.04
N GLN A 4 -3.53 26.73 0.00
CA GLN A 4 -3.49 25.43 0.67
C GLN A 4 -2.66 24.45 -0.17
N LEU A 5 -1.75 23.73 0.49
CA LEU A 5 -0.87 22.76 -0.18
C LEU A 5 -1.63 21.53 -0.71
N PHE A 6 -2.63 21.06 0.04
CA PHE A 6 -3.45 19.91 -0.34
C PHE A 6 -4.95 20.24 -0.21
N VAL A 7 -5.68 20.08 -1.31
CA VAL A 7 -7.14 20.26 -1.35
C VAL A 7 -7.73 19.16 -2.23
N PRO A 8 -8.50 18.20 -1.67
CA PRO A 8 -9.18 17.19 -2.48
C PRO A 8 -10.29 17.83 -3.33
N LYS A 9 -10.58 17.22 -4.49
CA LYS A 9 -11.70 17.61 -5.34
C LYS A 9 -12.74 16.50 -5.35
N PHE A 10 -13.98 16.85 -5.00
CA PHE A 10 -15.10 15.91 -5.00
C PHE A 10 -16.07 16.20 -6.13
N ARG A 11 -16.63 15.11 -6.67
CA ARG A 11 -17.85 15.10 -7.48
C ARG A 11 -19.02 15.03 -6.50
N VAL A 12 -19.39 16.18 -5.95
CA VAL A 12 -20.19 16.27 -4.71
C VAL A 12 -21.54 15.56 -4.86
N ASP A 13 -22.27 15.82 -5.94
CA ASP A 13 -23.59 15.23 -6.15
C ASP A 13 -23.51 13.70 -6.29
N GLU A 14 -22.52 13.19 -7.03
CA GLU A 14 -22.29 11.76 -7.19
C GLU A 14 -21.83 11.08 -5.89
N CYS A 15 -21.02 11.76 -5.09
CA CYS A 15 -20.65 11.28 -3.75
C CYS A 15 -21.87 11.21 -2.83
N LEU A 16 -22.73 12.24 -2.84
CA LEU A 16 -23.95 12.27 -2.03
C LEU A 16 -24.94 11.18 -2.44
N GLU A 17 -25.03 10.87 -3.74
CA GLU A 17 -25.86 9.77 -4.22
C GLU A 17 -25.35 8.41 -3.74
N GLY A 18 -24.03 8.19 -3.79
CA GLY A 18 -23.42 6.97 -3.23
C GLY A 18 -23.67 6.82 -1.72
N ILE A 19 -23.60 7.93 -0.97
CA ILE A 19 -23.91 7.94 0.48
C ILE A 19 -25.40 7.65 0.71
N ARG A 20 -26.29 8.28 -0.06
CA ARG A 20 -27.74 8.05 0.02
C ARG A 20 -28.08 6.57 -0.18
N GLU A 21 -27.52 5.94 -1.20
CA GLU A 21 -27.77 4.52 -1.49
C GLU A 21 -27.40 3.62 -0.30
N CYS A 22 -26.25 3.87 0.35
CA CYS A 22 -25.84 3.12 1.54
C CYS A 22 -26.83 3.30 2.70
N LEU A 23 -27.31 4.52 2.92
CA LEU A 23 -28.26 4.84 4.00
C LEU A 23 -29.64 4.24 3.74
N GLU A 24 -30.15 4.30 2.50
CA GLU A 24 -31.44 3.74 2.12
C GLU A 24 -31.46 2.21 2.20
N LYS A 25 -30.34 1.54 1.88
CA LYS A 25 -30.18 0.09 2.09
C LYS A 25 -29.90 -0.30 3.54
N GLY A 26 -29.58 0.66 4.41
CA GLY A 26 -29.20 0.41 5.79
C GLY A 26 -27.84 -0.28 5.96
N TRP A 27 -26.94 -0.16 4.97
CA TRP A 27 -25.62 -0.82 4.99
C TRP A 27 -24.48 0.19 4.82
N THR A 28 -23.84 0.54 5.94
CA THR A 28 -22.81 1.61 5.99
C THR A 28 -21.38 1.10 6.23
N GLY A 29 -21.21 -0.19 6.51
CA GLY A 29 -19.90 -0.82 6.72
C GLY A 29 -19.30 -1.45 5.47
N LEU A 30 -18.30 -2.33 5.66
CA LEU A 30 -17.75 -3.17 4.59
C LEU A 30 -18.88 -3.95 3.92
N GLY A 31 -18.96 -3.93 2.59
CA GLY A 31 -20.10 -4.49 1.88
C GLY A 31 -20.10 -4.22 0.39
N PHE A 32 -21.29 -4.06 -0.19
CA PHE A 32 -21.45 -3.97 -1.65
C PHE A 32 -20.67 -2.80 -2.26
N LYS A 33 -20.65 -1.61 -1.63
CA LYS A 33 -19.85 -0.47 -2.12
C LYS A 33 -18.36 -0.67 -2.05
N THR A 34 -17.85 -1.32 -1.02
CA THR A 34 -16.41 -1.62 -0.95
C THR A 34 -16.03 -2.65 -2.01
N VAL A 35 -16.89 -3.64 -2.30
CA VAL A 35 -16.69 -4.59 -3.40
C VAL A 35 -16.71 -3.88 -4.76
N GLU A 36 -17.68 -2.98 -5.00
CA GLU A 36 -17.71 -2.17 -6.23
C GLU A 36 -16.42 -1.37 -6.42
N MET A 37 -15.90 -0.77 -5.34
CA MET A 37 -14.64 -0.04 -5.36
C MET A 37 -13.44 -0.97 -5.61
N GLU A 38 -13.40 -2.16 -5.00
CA GLU A 38 -12.37 -3.18 -5.26
C GLU A 38 -12.36 -3.59 -6.75
N GLU A 39 -13.53 -3.87 -7.35
CA GLU A 39 -13.64 -4.23 -8.78
C GLU A 39 -13.19 -3.10 -9.72
N ALA A 40 -13.61 -1.86 -9.44
CA ALA A 40 -13.19 -0.69 -10.19
C ALA A 40 -11.67 -0.47 -10.06
N TRP A 41 -11.10 -0.71 -8.89
CA TRP A 41 -9.68 -0.55 -8.63
C TRP A 41 -8.83 -1.59 -9.36
N LYS A 42 -9.27 -2.85 -9.37
CA LYS A 42 -8.64 -3.93 -10.15
C LYS A 42 -8.61 -3.57 -11.64
N SER A 43 -9.73 -3.08 -12.18
CA SER A 43 -9.82 -2.65 -13.58
C SER A 43 -8.90 -1.45 -13.88
N TYR A 44 -8.81 -0.50 -12.96
CA TYR A 44 -8.03 0.73 -13.14
C TYR A 44 -6.51 0.51 -13.04
N THR A 45 -6.07 -0.33 -12.09
CA THR A 45 -4.65 -0.61 -11.82
C THR A 45 -4.11 -1.81 -12.59
N GLY A 46 -4.97 -2.75 -12.97
CA GLY A 46 -4.58 -4.06 -13.52
C GLY A 46 -4.11 -5.07 -12.47
N LEU A 47 -4.22 -4.76 -11.17
CA LEU A 47 -3.92 -5.70 -10.10
C LEU A 47 -5.09 -6.69 -9.93
N PRO A 48 -4.83 -8.01 -9.82
CA PRO A 48 -5.90 -9.01 -9.86
C PRO A 48 -6.68 -9.13 -8.54
N HIS A 49 -6.09 -8.72 -7.42
CA HIS A 49 -6.70 -8.79 -6.09
C HIS A 49 -6.53 -7.46 -5.38
N ALA A 50 -7.63 -6.91 -4.89
CA ALA A 50 -7.69 -5.64 -4.18
C ALA A 50 -8.67 -5.78 -3.01
N HIS A 51 -8.25 -5.34 -1.82
CA HIS A 51 -9.04 -5.36 -0.61
C HIS A 51 -9.10 -3.99 0.06
N PHE A 52 -10.31 -3.47 0.22
CA PHE A 52 -10.59 -2.17 0.81
C PHE A 52 -10.40 -2.22 2.33
N LEU A 53 -9.73 -1.21 2.88
CA LEU A 53 -9.34 -1.13 4.29
C LEU A 53 -9.64 0.25 4.88
N SER A 54 -9.63 0.33 6.21
CA SER A 54 -9.84 1.58 6.95
C SER A 54 -8.71 2.61 6.80
N SER A 55 -7.51 2.21 6.37
CA SER A 55 -6.41 3.12 6.03
C SER A 55 -5.28 2.42 5.29
N ASN A 56 -4.40 3.20 4.65
CA ASN A 56 -3.10 2.72 4.16
C ASN A 56 -2.22 2.20 5.31
N THR A 57 -2.23 2.83 6.49
CA THR A 57 -1.46 2.38 7.66
C THR A 57 -1.81 0.94 8.05
N VAL A 58 -3.11 0.61 8.10
CA VAL A 58 -3.58 -0.77 8.36
C VAL A 58 -3.14 -1.71 7.24
N GLY A 59 -3.23 -1.27 5.97
CA GLY A 59 -2.73 -2.07 4.85
C GLY A 59 -1.23 -2.38 4.94
N LEU A 60 -0.40 -1.41 5.33
CA LEU A 60 1.03 -1.61 5.49
C LEU A 60 1.36 -2.58 6.64
N GLU A 61 0.68 -2.46 7.78
CA GLU A 61 0.85 -3.40 8.89
C GLU A 61 0.43 -4.82 8.48
N LEU A 62 -0.72 -4.97 7.82
CA LEU A 62 -1.20 -6.26 7.31
C LEU A 62 -0.24 -6.85 6.28
N ALA A 63 0.35 -6.03 5.40
CA ALA A 63 1.34 -6.49 4.43
C ALA A 63 2.56 -7.13 5.13
N PHE A 64 3.14 -6.43 6.12
CA PHE A 64 4.27 -6.96 6.87
C PHE A 64 3.92 -8.17 7.71
N ARG A 65 2.76 -8.15 8.39
CA ARG A 65 2.28 -9.28 9.20
C ARG A 65 2.01 -10.52 8.35
N LEU A 66 1.41 -10.37 7.18
CA LEU A 66 1.21 -11.44 6.21
C LEU A 66 2.55 -12.04 5.79
N LEU A 67 3.49 -11.21 5.32
CA LEU A 67 4.78 -11.68 4.83
C LEU A 67 5.61 -12.35 5.94
N LYS A 68 5.61 -11.79 7.15
CA LYS A 68 6.27 -12.36 8.32
C LYS A 68 5.71 -13.75 8.66
N THR A 69 4.39 -13.88 8.79
CA THR A 69 3.75 -15.15 9.17
C THR A 69 3.84 -16.20 8.06
N LYS A 70 3.65 -15.80 6.80
CA LYS A 70 3.74 -16.67 5.62
C LYS A 70 5.13 -17.29 5.46
N ASN A 71 6.17 -16.49 5.68
CA ASN A 71 7.55 -16.91 5.44
C ASN A 71 8.31 -17.31 6.71
N GLY A 72 7.66 -17.26 7.89
CA GLY A 72 8.28 -17.62 9.17
C GLY A 72 9.43 -16.70 9.57
N TRP A 73 9.34 -15.39 9.28
CA TRP A 73 10.39 -14.43 9.65
C TRP A 73 10.42 -14.20 11.17
N GLY A 74 11.64 -14.18 11.73
CA GLY A 74 11.86 -13.81 13.13
C GLY A 74 11.63 -12.32 13.40
N ASP A 75 11.61 -11.95 14.68
CA ASP A 75 11.42 -10.55 15.11
C ASP A 75 12.62 -9.64 14.77
N ASP A 76 13.78 -10.24 14.50
CA ASP A 76 14.99 -9.55 14.07
C ASP A 76 15.11 -9.41 12.55
N ALA A 77 14.08 -9.82 11.79
CA ALA A 77 14.05 -9.62 10.35
C ALA A 77 14.01 -8.13 9.99
N GLU A 78 14.87 -7.75 9.06
CA GLU A 78 15.09 -6.37 8.65
C GLU A 78 14.24 -6.01 7.43
N VAL A 79 13.69 -4.80 7.45
CA VAL A 79 12.98 -4.17 6.34
C VAL A 79 13.71 -2.90 5.94
N ILE A 80 14.23 -2.87 4.70
CA ILE A 80 14.85 -1.66 4.16
C ILE A 80 13.76 -0.63 3.83
N THR A 81 13.95 0.59 4.30
CA THR A 81 13.01 1.71 4.15
C THR A 81 13.76 3.05 4.10
N THR A 82 13.05 4.17 4.00
CA THR A 82 13.61 5.54 4.04
C THR A 82 13.02 6.35 5.19
N PRO A 83 13.79 7.26 5.82
CA PRO A 83 13.23 8.24 6.74
C PRO A 83 12.41 9.33 6.01
N LEU A 84 12.60 9.50 4.70
CA LEU A 84 11.86 10.47 3.89
C LEU A 84 10.51 9.90 3.43
N THR A 85 9.58 9.79 4.37
CA THR A 85 8.22 9.29 4.12
C THR A 85 7.26 9.81 5.20
N PHE A 86 5.97 9.47 5.09
CA PHE A 86 5.04 9.62 6.21
C PHE A 86 5.27 8.54 7.26
N VAL A 87 5.14 8.90 8.55
CA VAL A 87 5.49 8.02 9.68
C VAL A 87 4.85 6.63 9.64
N SER A 88 3.64 6.49 9.07
CA SER A 88 2.95 5.21 8.93
C SER A 88 3.79 4.13 8.25
N THR A 89 4.59 4.48 7.24
CA THR A 89 5.44 3.53 6.51
C THR A 89 6.38 2.79 7.46
N ASN A 90 7.07 3.54 8.32
CA ASN A 90 8.06 2.99 9.25
C ASN A 90 7.42 2.43 10.52
N HIS A 91 6.31 3.03 10.97
CA HIS A 91 5.57 2.53 12.14
C HIS A 91 4.95 1.15 11.86
N ALA A 92 4.43 0.92 10.66
CA ALA A 92 3.88 -0.38 10.27
C ALA A 92 4.91 -1.53 10.38
N ILE A 93 6.18 -1.26 10.06
CA ILE A 93 7.28 -2.24 10.22
C ILE A 93 7.41 -2.63 11.69
N LEU A 94 7.47 -1.65 12.59
CA LEU A 94 7.60 -1.86 14.03
C LEU A 94 6.37 -2.56 14.62
N CYS A 95 5.16 -2.18 14.20
CA CYS A 95 3.91 -2.81 14.64
C CYS A 95 3.84 -4.30 14.27
N ALA A 96 4.44 -4.70 13.14
CA ALA A 96 4.56 -6.10 12.74
C ALA A 96 5.69 -6.85 13.49
N GLY A 97 6.41 -6.17 14.39
CA GLY A 97 7.56 -6.72 15.11
C GLY A 97 8.73 -7.01 14.19
N LEU A 98 9.02 -6.12 13.24
CA LEU A 98 10.16 -6.17 12.34
C LEU A 98 11.09 -4.97 12.59
N THR A 99 12.31 -5.03 12.08
CA THR A 99 13.33 -3.99 12.29
C THR A 99 13.50 -3.09 11.05
N PRO A 100 13.18 -1.78 11.11
CA PRO A 100 13.43 -0.88 10.00
C PRO A 100 14.93 -0.57 9.84
N VAL A 101 15.43 -0.64 8.61
CA VAL A 101 16.80 -0.25 8.25
C VAL A 101 16.74 0.87 7.23
N PHE A 102 17.22 2.05 7.61
CA PHE A 102 17.10 3.26 6.77
C PHE A 102 18.18 3.32 5.68
N ALA A 103 17.78 3.21 4.42
CA ALA A 103 18.59 3.59 3.28
C ALA A 103 18.31 5.06 2.88
N ASP A 104 19.29 5.69 2.24
CA ASP A 104 19.19 7.07 1.78
C ASP A 104 18.32 7.19 0.52
N VAL A 105 18.02 8.43 0.13
CA VAL A 105 17.28 8.77 -1.09
C VAL A 105 18.20 9.40 -2.14
N ASP A 106 17.82 9.29 -3.41
CA ASP A 106 18.49 10.00 -4.50
C ASP A 106 17.83 11.36 -4.78
N GLU A 107 18.25 12.03 -5.85
CA GLU A 107 17.71 13.34 -6.26
C GLU A 107 16.21 13.32 -6.58
N SER A 108 15.65 12.13 -6.87
CA SER A 108 14.21 11.95 -7.09
C SER A 108 13.40 11.94 -5.79
N LEU A 109 14.08 11.97 -4.63
CA LEU A 109 13.55 11.84 -3.28
C LEU A 109 12.98 10.44 -2.97
N CYS A 110 13.15 9.48 -3.88
CA CYS A 110 12.86 8.07 -3.67
C CYS A 110 14.13 7.32 -3.24
N LEU A 111 13.98 6.08 -2.77
CA LEU A 111 15.11 5.22 -2.34
C LEU A 111 16.22 5.16 -3.39
N ASP A 112 17.46 5.42 -2.94
CA ASP A 112 18.66 5.24 -3.76
C ASP A 112 19.04 3.74 -3.81
N PRO A 113 19.05 3.10 -5.00
CA PRO A 113 19.47 1.72 -5.16
C PRO A 113 20.87 1.43 -4.62
N VAL A 114 21.80 2.39 -4.71
CA VAL A 114 23.18 2.21 -4.21
C VAL A 114 23.18 2.14 -2.68
N SER A 115 22.52 3.08 -2.01
CA SER A 115 22.34 3.00 -0.56
C SER A 115 21.57 1.75 -0.13
N VAL A 116 20.58 1.29 -0.89
CA VAL A 116 19.83 0.05 -0.59
C VAL A 116 20.77 -1.15 -0.55
N GLU A 117 21.56 -1.38 -1.59
CA GLU A 117 22.49 -2.52 -1.66
C GLU A 117 23.48 -2.52 -0.48
N GLN A 118 23.95 -1.34 -0.05
CA GLN A 118 24.86 -1.21 1.10
C GLN A 118 24.21 -1.57 2.44
N ARG A 119 22.88 -1.59 2.54
CA ARG A 119 22.14 -1.94 3.76
C ARG A 119 21.61 -3.36 3.79
N ILE A 120 21.80 -4.12 2.71
CA ILE A 120 21.38 -5.52 2.68
C ILE A 120 22.28 -6.35 3.59
N THR A 121 21.66 -7.13 4.45
CA THR A 121 22.29 -8.12 5.32
C THR A 121 21.59 -9.47 5.16
N ASP A 122 22.10 -10.53 5.79
CA ASP A 122 21.43 -11.83 5.84
C ASP A 122 20.06 -11.78 6.55
N LYS A 123 19.82 -10.74 7.36
CA LYS A 123 18.55 -10.48 8.05
C LYS A 123 17.55 -9.72 7.20
N THR A 124 17.96 -9.11 6.10
CA THR A 124 17.06 -8.37 5.21
C THR A 124 16.06 -9.32 4.56
N LYS A 125 14.76 -9.12 4.84
CA LYS A 125 13.68 -9.95 4.29
C LYS A 125 12.73 -9.17 3.39
N ALA A 126 12.59 -7.88 3.61
CA ALA A 126 11.75 -7.03 2.78
C ALA A 126 12.37 -5.65 2.52
N LEU A 127 11.81 -4.97 1.52
CA LEU A 127 12.06 -3.58 1.22
C LEU A 127 10.71 -2.91 0.96
N ILE A 128 10.51 -1.72 1.52
CA ILE A 128 9.34 -0.88 1.24
C ILE A 128 9.75 0.35 0.43
N PHE A 129 9.24 0.44 -0.80
CA PHE A 129 9.45 1.57 -1.67
C PHE A 129 8.30 2.57 -1.51
N VAL A 130 8.64 3.86 -1.34
CA VAL A 130 7.68 4.95 -1.22
C VAL A 130 7.77 5.84 -2.47
N GLY A 131 6.70 5.89 -3.26
CA GLY A 131 6.64 6.82 -4.38
C GLY A 131 6.24 8.22 -3.94
N ILE A 132 7.15 8.93 -3.28
CA ILE A 132 6.89 10.26 -2.72
C ILE A 132 6.44 11.23 -3.82
N GLY A 133 5.37 11.99 -3.57
CA GLY A 133 4.76 12.87 -4.58
C GLY A 133 4.26 12.17 -5.85
N GLY A 134 4.13 10.85 -5.84
CA GLY A 134 3.80 10.04 -7.02
C GLY A 134 4.99 9.74 -7.92
N ASN A 135 6.21 10.11 -7.50
CA ASN A 135 7.44 9.88 -8.24
C ASN A 135 7.83 8.39 -8.24
N VAL A 136 8.39 7.94 -9.34
CA VAL A 136 8.85 6.56 -9.53
C VAL A 136 10.35 6.41 -9.30
N GLY A 137 11.11 7.51 -9.32
CA GLY A 137 12.56 7.49 -9.12
C GLY A 137 13.26 6.37 -9.89
N GLN A 138 14.11 5.61 -9.21
CA GLN A 138 14.79 4.44 -9.74
C GLN A 138 14.09 3.11 -9.38
N TYR A 139 12.76 3.09 -9.29
CA TYR A 139 11.97 1.92 -8.90
C TYR A 139 12.26 0.64 -9.70
N SER A 140 12.60 0.76 -11.01
CA SER A 140 13.00 -0.40 -11.82
C SER A 140 14.28 -1.08 -11.30
N LYS A 141 15.25 -0.30 -10.82
CA LYS A 141 16.48 -0.86 -10.22
C LYS A 141 16.20 -1.50 -8.87
N ILE A 142 15.30 -0.90 -8.07
CA ILE A 142 14.85 -1.51 -6.81
C ILE A 142 14.19 -2.87 -7.06
N LEU A 143 13.36 -2.98 -8.10
CA LEU A 143 12.77 -4.25 -8.54
C LEU A 143 13.82 -5.29 -8.89
N GLU A 144 14.86 -4.90 -9.65
CA GLU A 144 15.97 -5.78 -10.01
C GLU A 144 16.73 -6.29 -8.77
N ILE A 145 17.01 -5.40 -7.80
CA ILE A 145 17.66 -5.75 -6.53
C ILE A 145 16.81 -6.75 -5.75
N CYS A 146 15.54 -6.46 -5.53
CA CYS A 146 14.62 -7.33 -4.78
C CYS A 146 14.54 -8.73 -5.41
N LYS A 147 14.43 -8.79 -6.74
CA LYS A 147 14.40 -10.06 -7.47
C LYS A 147 15.72 -10.84 -7.37
N ALA A 148 16.86 -10.17 -7.54
CA ALA A 148 18.17 -10.81 -7.49
C ALA A 148 18.52 -11.34 -6.10
N ARG A 149 18.03 -10.69 -5.05
CA ARG A 149 18.30 -11.02 -3.64
C ARG A 149 17.20 -11.82 -2.96
N ASN A 150 16.09 -12.10 -3.66
CA ASN A 150 14.90 -12.73 -3.09
C ASN A 150 14.35 -11.99 -1.86
N ILE A 151 14.31 -10.65 -1.94
CA ILE A 151 13.77 -9.76 -0.92
C ILE A 151 12.35 -9.37 -1.34
N ALA A 152 11.37 -9.52 -0.43
CA ALA A 152 9.99 -9.14 -0.71
C ALA A 152 9.87 -7.62 -0.90
N LEU A 153 9.13 -7.19 -1.92
CA LEU A 153 8.92 -5.78 -2.23
C LEU A 153 7.49 -5.34 -1.89
N ILE A 154 7.40 -4.40 -0.95
CA ILE A 154 6.18 -3.66 -0.65
C ILE A 154 6.26 -2.30 -1.37
N LEU A 155 5.20 -1.92 -2.07
CA LEU A 155 5.04 -0.59 -2.63
C LEU A 155 4.04 0.22 -1.79
N ASP A 156 4.53 1.22 -1.06
CA ASP A 156 3.70 2.25 -0.46
C ASP A 156 3.29 3.25 -1.54
N ALA A 157 2.11 2.99 -2.10
CA ALA A 157 1.50 3.75 -3.19
C ALA A 157 0.59 4.87 -2.66
N ALA A 158 0.78 5.36 -1.43
CA ALA A 158 -0.06 6.40 -0.83
C ALA A 158 -0.16 7.69 -1.67
N HIS A 159 0.87 8.02 -2.46
CA HIS A 159 0.87 9.15 -3.39
C HIS A 159 0.82 8.73 -4.88
N MET A 160 0.59 7.44 -5.16
CA MET A 160 0.76 6.87 -6.51
C MET A 160 -0.55 6.38 -7.14
N SER A 161 -1.71 6.82 -6.65
CA SER A 161 -3.03 6.43 -7.18
C SER A 161 -3.21 6.71 -8.67
N GLY A 162 -2.41 7.60 -9.26
CA GLY A 162 -2.44 7.96 -10.68
C GLY A 162 -1.17 7.63 -11.46
N THR A 163 -0.16 7.06 -10.83
CA THR A 163 1.19 7.00 -11.41
C THR A 163 1.26 5.91 -12.49
N ARG A 164 1.65 6.30 -13.70
CA ARG A 164 1.78 5.43 -14.87
C ARG A 164 3.12 5.60 -15.57
N ILE A 165 3.67 4.51 -16.09
CA ILE A 165 4.81 4.48 -17.01
C ILE A 165 4.33 3.82 -18.30
N ASN A 166 4.51 4.49 -19.44
CA ASN A 166 4.08 3.99 -20.76
C ASN A 166 2.60 3.54 -20.78
N GLY A 167 1.73 4.31 -20.13
CA GLY A 167 0.28 4.04 -20.03
C GLY A 167 -0.12 2.96 -19.02
N ARG A 168 0.84 2.20 -18.46
CA ARG A 168 0.59 1.13 -17.49
C ARG A 168 0.80 1.64 -16.07
N HIS A 169 -0.02 1.15 -15.13
CA HIS A 169 0.18 1.43 -13.72
C HIS A 169 1.52 0.84 -13.25
N VAL A 170 2.22 1.51 -12.35
CA VAL A 170 3.56 1.10 -11.88
C VAL A 170 3.58 -0.03 -10.85
N CYS A 171 2.41 -0.48 -10.42
CA CYS A 171 2.22 -1.38 -9.29
C CYS A 171 2.32 -2.90 -9.56
N PRO A 172 2.13 -3.44 -10.79
CA PRO A 172 2.05 -4.88 -10.99
C PRO A 172 3.28 -5.68 -10.58
N GLU A 173 4.45 -5.06 -10.40
CA GLU A 173 5.70 -5.77 -10.16
C GLU A 173 6.02 -5.98 -8.66
N ALA A 174 5.41 -5.21 -7.75
CA ALA A 174 5.58 -5.42 -6.30
C ALA A 174 4.84 -6.69 -5.82
N ASP A 175 5.29 -7.26 -4.70
CA ASP A 175 4.60 -8.40 -4.07
C ASP A 175 3.32 -7.95 -3.37
N VAL A 176 3.37 -6.77 -2.73
CA VAL A 176 2.23 -6.13 -2.07
C VAL A 176 2.21 -4.65 -2.41
N VAL A 177 1.03 -4.11 -2.73
CA VAL A 177 0.85 -2.69 -3.02
C VAL A 177 -0.20 -2.13 -2.08
N VAL A 178 0.08 -0.99 -1.44
CA VAL A 178 -0.86 -0.36 -0.51
C VAL A 178 -1.13 1.08 -0.91
N PHE A 179 -2.39 1.39 -1.18
CA PHE A 179 -2.85 2.73 -1.56
C PHE A 179 -3.50 3.46 -0.38
N SER A 180 -3.49 4.78 -0.44
CA SER A 180 -4.17 5.65 0.52
C SER A 180 -5.25 6.46 -0.17
N PHE A 181 -6.42 6.50 0.47
CA PHE A 181 -7.55 7.34 0.08
C PHE A 181 -7.94 8.29 1.22
N GLN A 182 -6.95 8.63 2.05
CA GLN A 182 -7.11 9.61 3.11
C GLN A 182 -7.49 10.99 2.53
N ALA A 183 -8.09 11.86 3.36
CA ALA A 183 -8.66 13.14 2.97
C ALA A 183 -7.81 14.06 2.08
N VAL A 184 -6.47 14.00 2.15
CA VAL A 184 -5.59 14.84 1.32
C VAL A 184 -4.94 14.11 0.14
N LYS A 185 -5.38 12.88 -0.16
CA LYS A 185 -4.86 12.08 -1.28
C LYS A 185 -5.59 12.38 -2.59
N ASN A 186 -5.02 11.90 -3.70
CA ASN A 186 -5.54 12.13 -5.05
C ASN A 186 -6.97 11.58 -5.28
N LEU A 187 -7.36 10.54 -4.53
CA LEU A 187 -8.69 9.95 -4.54
C LEU A 187 -9.17 9.80 -3.08
N ALA A 188 -9.61 10.90 -2.49
CA ALA A 188 -10.05 10.92 -1.10
C ALA A 188 -11.43 10.26 -0.94
N THR A 189 -11.58 9.41 0.08
CA THR A 189 -12.85 8.78 0.49
C THR A 189 -13.01 8.82 2.01
N ALA A 190 -12.73 9.98 2.60
CA ALA A 190 -12.52 10.21 4.04
C ALA A 190 -11.23 9.56 4.57
N ASP A 191 -11.31 8.47 5.32
CA ASP A 191 -10.18 7.68 5.78
C ASP A 191 -10.33 6.24 5.29
N SER A 192 -9.50 5.86 4.30
CA SER A 192 -9.43 4.48 3.84
C SER A 192 -8.14 4.19 3.08
N GLY A 193 -7.96 2.93 2.71
CA GLY A 193 -6.88 2.46 1.86
C GLY A 193 -7.28 1.21 1.08
N MET A 194 -6.36 0.73 0.26
CA MET A 194 -6.52 -0.52 -0.48
C MET A 194 -5.22 -1.28 -0.40
N ILE A 195 -5.27 -2.56 -0.03
CA ILE A 195 -4.14 -3.47 -0.18
C ILE A 195 -4.38 -4.37 -1.40
N CYS A 196 -3.35 -4.59 -2.20
CA CYS A 196 -3.46 -5.36 -3.43
C CYS A 196 -2.36 -6.41 -3.52
N PHE A 197 -2.68 -7.53 -4.17
CA PHE A 197 -1.81 -8.70 -4.31
C PHE A 197 -1.83 -9.25 -5.73
N LYS A 198 -0.75 -9.98 -6.08
CA LYS A 198 -0.69 -10.78 -7.30
C LYS A 198 -1.42 -12.12 -7.16
N ASN A 199 -1.41 -12.74 -5.99
CA ASN A 199 -1.96 -14.07 -5.76
C ASN A 199 -3.20 -14.00 -4.85
N ALA A 200 -4.15 -14.90 -5.10
CA ALA A 200 -5.43 -14.94 -4.39
C ALA A 200 -5.29 -15.40 -2.94
N GLU A 201 -4.28 -16.22 -2.63
CA GLU A 201 -4.07 -16.76 -1.29
C GLU A 201 -3.70 -15.66 -0.29
N ASP A 202 -2.84 -14.72 -0.69
CA ASP A 202 -2.46 -13.58 0.14
C ASP A 202 -3.66 -12.64 0.38
N ASP A 203 -4.47 -12.39 -0.66
CA ASP A 203 -5.72 -11.62 -0.53
C ASP A 203 -6.70 -12.28 0.45
N GLU A 204 -6.92 -13.60 0.32
CA GLU A 204 -7.82 -14.34 1.21
C GLU A 204 -7.35 -14.30 2.66
N ARG A 205 -6.03 -14.51 2.89
CA ARG A 205 -5.45 -14.44 4.23
C ARG A 205 -5.62 -13.05 4.84
N VAL A 206 -5.36 -11.99 4.08
CA VAL A 206 -5.47 -10.62 4.59
C VAL A 206 -6.91 -10.20 4.82
N ARG A 207 -7.88 -10.64 4.00
CA ARG A 207 -9.31 -10.43 4.28
C ARG A 207 -9.75 -11.05 5.60
N LYS A 208 -9.22 -12.23 5.95
CA LYS A 208 -9.45 -12.84 7.27
C LYS A 208 -8.78 -12.00 8.36
N MET A 209 -7.50 -11.63 8.18
CA MET A 209 -6.77 -10.83 9.18
C MET A 209 -7.41 -9.46 9.46
N SER A 210 -7.93 -8.79 8.43
CA SER A 210 -8.61 -7.48 8.56
C SER A 210 -9.94 -7.58 9.30
N TRP A 211 -10.49 -8.80 9.42
CA TRP A 211 -11.73 -9.08 10.12
C TRP A 211 -11.55 -10.22 11.14
N LEU A 212 -10.64 -10.02 12.10
CA LEU A 212 -10.48 -10.86 13.30
C LEU A 212 -10.19 -12.36 13.04
N GLY A 213 -9.73 -12.70 11.85
CA GLY A 213 -9.43 -14.08 11.44
C GLY A 213 -10.63 -14.86 10.90
N ILE A 214 -11.81 -14.24 10.78
CA ILE A 214 -13.04 -14.90 10.30
C ILE A 214 -13.31 -14.60 8.81
N ASN A 215 -14.22 -15.35 8.22
CA ASN A 215 -14.71 -15.13 6.86
C ASN A 215 -16.19 -14.70 6.87
N LYS A 216 -16.74 -14.36 5.70
CA LYS A 216 -18.14 -13.92 5.54
C LYS A 216 -19.18 -15.00 5.88
N ASP A 217 -18.76 -16.25 6.04
CA ASP A 217 -19.61 -17.39 6.35
C ASP A 217 -19.68 -17.68 7.87
N THR A 218 -18.93 -16.93 8.69
CA THR A 218 -18.93 -17.02 10.15
C THR A 218 -19.96 -16.06 10.75
#